data_AF-X0Z6S4-F1
#
_entry.id   AF-X0Z6S4-F1
#
_cell.length_a   1.000
_cell.length_b   1.000
_cell.length_c   1.000
_cell.angle_alpha   90.00
_cell.angle_beta   90.00
_cell.angle_gamma   90.00
#
_symmetry.space_group_name_H-M   'P 1'
#
loop_
_entity.id
_entity.type
_entity.pdbx_description
1 polymer ?
#
loop_
_entity_poly.entity_id
_entity_poly.type
_entity_poly.pdbx_seq_one_letter_code
_entity_poly.pdbx_strand_id
1 'polypeptide(L)'
;KKSNPGRKDVIKQLIDTYKTPQRWNKAIQHLKEAGELEGSPRDIGKLFKEVPKDIRSECEGEIRDALFSAFWPDISRGITAGIPDWYKDKLATDAFDKPEGKVWTEKK
;
A
#
# COMPACT_ATOMS: atom_id res chain seq x y z
N LYS A 1 -19.49 15.68 9.38
CA LYS A 1 -18.39 15.21 8.49
C LYS A 1 -17.76 14.00 9.15
N LYS A 2 -17.99 12.78 8.65
CA LYS A 2 -17.26 11.58 9.12
C LYS A 2 -15.80 11.79 8.74
N SER A 3 -14.92 11.87 9.73
CA SER A 3 -13.48 11.95 9.51
C SER A 3 -13.08 10.77 8.62
N ASN A 4 -12.28 11.02 7.58
CA ASN A 4 -11.58 9.92 6.92
C ASN A 4 -10.79 9.16 8.00
N PRO A 5 -10.82 7.82 8.02
CA PRO A 5 -10.01 7.04 8.94
C PRO A 5 -8.55 7.48 8.80
N GLY A 6 -7.91 7.79 9.94
CA GLY A 6 -6.50 8.15 9.98
C GLY A 6 -5.62 6.95 9.66
N ARG A 7 -4.32 7.18 9.39
CA ARG A 7 -3.36 6.12 9.01
C ARG A 7 -3.29 4.92 9.97
N LYS A 8 -3.50 5.16 11.27
CA LYS A 8 -3.52 4.10 12.30
C LYS A 8 -4.77 3.21 12.22
N ASP A 9 -5.82 3.67 11.56
CA ASP A 9 -7.10 2.96 11.51
C ASP A 9 -7.10 1.83 10.48
N VAL A 10 -6.33 1.95 9.39
CA VAL A 10 -6.29 0.93 8.33
C VAL A 10 -5.58 -0.34 8.78
N ILE A 11 -4.45 -0.20 9.48
CA ILE A 11 -3.76 -1.37 10.05
C ILE A 11 -4.65 -2.06 11.07
N LYS A 12 -5.33 -1.28 11.93
CA LYS A 12 -6.27 -1.83 12.91
C LYS A 12 -7.43 -2.58 12.23
N GLN A 13 -8.01 -2.00 11.18
CA GLN A 13 -9.07 -2.65 10.40
C GLN A 13 -8.59 -3.98 9.81
N LEU A 14 -7.41 -4.02 9.20
CA LEU A 14 -6.83 -5.26 8.67
C LEU A 14 -6.60 -6.30 9.77
N ILE A 15 -6.09 -5.89 10.93
CA ILE A 15 -5.95 -6.79 12.09
C ILE A 15 -7.32 -7.36 12.47
N ASP A 16 -8.33 -6.51 12.64
CA ASP A 16 -9.66 -6.93 13.06
C ASP A 16 -10.33 -7.84 12.01
N THR A 17 -10.09 -7.61 10.72
CA THR A 17 -10.57 -8.47 9.62
C THR A 17 -10.00 -9.89 9.69
N TYR A 18 -8.71 -10.06 9.99
CA TYR A 18 -8.05 -11.37 9.95
C TYR A 18 -7.90 -12.03 11.34
N LYS A 19 -8.19 -11.30 12.43
CA LYS A 19 -8.17 -11.81 13.80
C LYS A 19 -9.46 -12.59 14.10
N THR A 20 -9.66 -13.70 13.40
CA THR A 20 -10.88 -14.52 13.50
C THR A 20 -10.59 -15.95 13.93
N PRO A 21 -11.53 -16.61 14.65
CA PRO A 21 -11.42 -18.02 14.99
C PRO A 21 -11.25 -18.94 13.77
N GLN A 22 -11.82 -18.57 12.62
CA GLN A 22 -11.70 -19.32 11.37
C GLN A 22 -10.24 -19.43 10.91
N ARG A 23 -9.48 -18.33 10.98
CA ARG A 23 -8.04 -18.33 10.65
C ARG A 23 -7.24 -19.19 11.61
N TRP A 24 -7.56 -19.14 12.89
CA TRP A 24 -6.88 -19.96 13.90
C TRP A 24 -7.21 -21.44 13.74
N ASN A 25 -8.47 -21.79 13.49
CA ASN A 25 -8.89 -23.17 13.27
C ASN A 25 -8.24 -23.78 12.03
N LYS A 26 -8.04 -22.99 10.97
CA LYS A 26 -7.32 -23.43 9.78
C LYS A 26 -5.85 -23.73 10.08
N ALA A 27 -5.16 -22.86 10.82
CA ALA A 27 -3.79 -23.12 11.26
C ALA A 27 -3.71 -24.37 12.17
N ILE A 28 -4.68 -24.58 13.06
CA ILE A 28 -4.80 -25.82 13.85
C ILE A 28 -4.94 -27.04 12.92
N GLN A 29 -5.81 -26.97 11.92
CA GLN A 29 -6.02 -28.07 10.98
C GLN A 29 -4.74 -28.40 10.21
N HIS A 30 -4.04 -27.41 9.65
CA HIS A 30 -2.77 -27.61 8.95
C HIS A 30 -1.71 -28.27 9.84
N LEU A 31 -1.50 -27.75 11.06
CA LEU A 31 -0.51 -28.32 11.98
C LEU A 31 -0.91 -29.73 12.45
N LYS A 32 -2.21 -30.02 12.57
CA LYS A 32 -2.71 -31.37 12.90
C LYS A 32 -2.45 -32.35 11.77
N GLU A 33 -2.72 -31.98 10.53
CA GLU A 33 -2.46 -32.79 9.34
C GLU A 33 -0.96 -33.03 9.12
N ALA A 34 -0.12 -32.06 9.49
CA ALA A 34 1.33 -32.19 9.48
C ALA A 34 1.89 -33.05 10.66
N GLY A 35 1.05 -33.46 11.61
CA GLY A 35 1.49 -34.19 12.80
C GLY A 35 2.31 -33.32 13.78
N GLU A 36 2.19 -31.99 13.67
CA GLU A 36 2.97 -31.04 14.46
C GLU A 36 2.27 -30.60 15.75
N LEU A 37 0.99 -30.96 15.98
CA LEU A 37 0.30 -30.65 17.24
C LEU A 37 0.39 -31.79 18.24
N GLU A 38 0.72 -31.43 19.48
CA GLU A 38 0.79 -32.34 20.63
C GLU A 38 -0.51 -32.32 21.46
N GLY A 39 -1.41 -31.37 21.19
CA GLY A 39 -2.63 -31.17 21.97
C GLY A 39 -2.37 -30.50 23.32
N SER A 40 -1.29 -29.71 23.43
CA SER A 40 -0.89 -29.07 24.69
C SER A 40 -0.69 -27.56 24.52
N PRO A 41 -0.68 -26.78 25.62
CA PRO A 41 -0.38 -25.34 25.55
C PRO A 41 0.95 -24.97 24.88
N ARG A 42 1.89 -25.92 24.75
CA ARG A 42 3.16 -25.72 24.04
C ARG A 42 2.96 -25.46 22.54
N ASP A 43 1.83 -25.91 21.97
CA ASP A 43 1.52 -25.72 20.56
C ASP A 43 1.19 -24.28 20.19
N ILE A 44 0.90 -23.41 21.17
CA ILE A 44 0.65 -21.97 20.95
C ILE A 44 1.81 -21.32 20.19
N GLY A 45 3.05 -21.73 20.47
CA GLY A 45 4.22 -21.23 19.75
C GLY A 45 4.23 -21.59 18.27
N LYS A 46 3.71 -22.77 17.91
CA LYS A 46 3.55 -23.21 16.50
C LYS A 46 2.44 -22.42 15.82
N LEU A 47 1.31 -22.20 16.52
CA LEU A 47 0.19 -21.41 16.02
C LEU A 47 0.56 -19.94 15.72
N PHE A 48 1.38 -19.31 16.57
CA PHE A 48 1.87 -17.94 16.32
C PHE A 48 2.68 -17.81 15.02
N LYS A 49 3.27 -18.91 14.53
CA LYS A 49 4.01 -18.94 13.27
C LYS A 49 3.11 -19.31 12.10
N GLU A 50 2.21 -20.27 12.30
CA GLU A 50 1.36 -20.77 11.21
C GLU A 50 0.26 -19.79 10.83
N VAL A 51 -0.36 -19.09 11.78
CA VAL A 51 -1.46 -18.15 11.48
C VAL A 51 -1.02 -17.00 10.53
N PRO A 52 0.08 -16.28 10.76
CA PRO A 52 0.55 -15.26 9.82
C PRO A 52 0.95 -15.84 8.46
N LYS A 53 1.49 -17.06 8.44
CA LYS A 53 1.88 -17.76 7.20
C LYS A 53 0.65 -18.10 6.35
N ASP A 54 -0.40 -18.65 6.96
CA ASP A 54 -1.70 -18.90 6.30
C ASP A 54 -2.29 -17.61 5.73
N ILE A 55 -2.44 -16.57 6.58
CA ILE A 55 -3.03 -15.29 6.16
C ILE A 55 -2.21 -14.67 5.01
N ARG A 56 -0.88 -14.70 5.10
CA ARG A 56 -0.04 -14.18 4.02
C ARG A 56 -0.20 -14.99 2.73
N SER A 57 -0.23 -16.32 2.81
CA SER A 57 -0.36 -17.17 1.62
C SER A 57 -1.66 -16.93 0.85
N GLU A 58 -2.74 -16.57 1.55
CA GLU A 58 -4.07 -16.47 0.94
C GLU A 58 -4.56 -15.04 0.72
N CYS A 59 -4.17 -14.12 1.59
CA CYS A 59 -4.73 -12.77 1.65
C CYS A 59 -3.70 -11.68 1.36
N GLU A 60 -2.48 -12.02 0.93
CA GLU A 60 -1.47 -11.01 0.61
C GLU A 60 -1.95 -10.00 -0.45
N GLY A 61 -2.69 -10.47 -1.47
CA GLY A 61 -3.28 -9.58 -2.48
C GLY A 61 -4.25 -8.57 -1.86
N GLU A 62 -5.25 -9.05 -1.12
CA GLU A 62 -6.25 -8.21 -0.44
C GLU A 62 -5.60 -7.21 0.53
N ILE A 63 -4.61 -7.65 1.30
CA ILE A 63 -3.87 -6.81 2.25
C ILE A 63 -3.11 -5.71 1.49
N ARG A 64 -2.41 -6.06 0.40
CA ARG A 64 -1.67 -5.10 -0.43
C ARG A 64 -2.62 -4.07 -1.04
N ASP A 65 -3.75 -4.51 -1.57
CA ASP A 65 -4.74 -3.63 -2.20
C ASP A 65 -5.36 -2.67 -1.20
N ALA A 66 -5.71 -3.15 0.00
CA ALA A 66 -6.25 -2.34 1.08
C ALA A 66 -5.23 -1.29 1.55
N LEU A 67 -3.97 -1.68 1.74
CA LEU A 67 -2.90 -0.76 2.10
C LEU A 67 -2.66 0.27 0.99
N PHE A 68 -2.53 -0.18 -0.26
CA PHE A 68 -2.28 0.71 -1.38
C PHE A 68 -3.42 1.72 -1.54
N SER A 69 -4.67 1.26 -1.55
CA SER A 69 -5.85 2.12 -1.67
C SER A 69 -5.91 3.17 -0.55
N ALA A 70 -5.56 2.78 0.68
CA ALA A 70 -5.55 3.68 1.82
C ALA A 70 -4.44 4.75 1.75
N PHE A 71 -3.23 4.36 1.34
CA PHE A 71 -2.05 5.22 1.45
C PHE A 71 -1.69 5.96 0.15
N TRP A 72 -2.10 5.44 -1.01
CA TRP A 72 -1.79 6.03 -2.31
C TRP A 72 -2.24 7.50 -2.47
N PRO A 73 -3.41 7.94 -1.97
CA PRO A 73 -3.80 9.35 -2.07
C PRO A 73 -2.83 10.31 -1.37
N ASP A 74 -2.22 9.88 -0.26
CA ASP A 74 -1.20 10.67 0.45
C ASP A 74 0.13 10.65 -0.31
N ILE A 75 0.55 9.45 -0.74
CA ILE A 75 1.81 9.24 -1.46
C ILE A 75 1.81 10.05 -2.76
N SER A 76 0.77 9.91 -3.58
CA SER A 76 0.62 10.63 -4.85
C SER A 76 0.66 12.14 -4.64
N ARG A 77 -0.07 12.67 -3.66
CA ARG A 77 0.02 14.10 -3.31
C ARG A 77 1.43 14.53 -2.97
N GLY A 78 2.13 13.77 -2.14
CA GLY A 78 3.52 14.04 -1.76
C GLY A 78 4.47 14.06 -2.97
N ILE A 79 4.33 13.10 -3.89
CA ILE A 79 5.12 13.04 -5.14
C ILE A 79 4.84 14.27 -6.01
N THR A 80 3.57 14.65 -6.16
CA THR A 80 3.16 15.71 -7.08
C THR A 80 3.39 17.13 -6.58
N ALA A 81 3.68 17.32 -5.29
CA ALA A 81 3.75 18.64 -4.66
C ALA A 81 4.83 19.56 -5.27
N GLY A 82 5.94 18.99 -5.76
CA GLY A 82 7.04 19.75 -6.38
C GLY A 82 6.90 20.00 -7.89
N ILE A 83 5.91 19.38 -8.55
CA ILE A 83 5.74 19.47 -10.00
C ILE A 83 5.52 20.92 -10.47
N PRO A 84 4.68 21.75 -9.81
CA PRO A 84 4.38 23.08 -10.32
C PRO A 84 5.62 23.97 -10.44
N ASP A 85 6.49 23.94 -9.44
CA ASP A 85 7.68 24.81 -9.43
C ASP A 85 8.75 24.28 -10.39
N TRP A 86 9.02 22.98 -10.34
CA TRP A 86 9.93 22.33 -11.29
C TRP A 86 9.53 22.58 -12.75
N TYR A 87 8.25 22.48 -13.07
CA TYR A 87 7.79 22.64 -14.44
C TYR A 87 7.85 24.09 -14.92
N LYS A 88 7.62 25.07 -14.04
CA LYS A 88 7.83 26.50 -14.37
C LYS A 88 9.30 26.76 -14.69
N ASP A 89 10.22 26.25 -13.88
CA ASP A 89 11.66 26.42 -14.10
C ASP A 89 12.10 25.77 -15.41
N LYS A 90 11.55 24.58 -15.72
CA LYS A 90 11.78 23.89 -16.98
C LYS A 90 11.32 24.72 -18.18
N LEU A 91 10.10 25.25 -18.13
CA LEU A 91 9.55 26.11 -19.20
C LEU A 91 10.34 27.42 -19.38
N ALA A 92 10.79 28.01 -18.27
CA ALA A 92 11.64 29.20 -18.32
C ALA A 92 12.97 28.90 -19.03
N THR A 93 13.64 27.80 -18.66
CA THR A 93 14.89 27.34 -19.29
C THR A 93 14.70 27.11 -20.79
N ASP A 94 13.68 26.35 -21.17
CA ASP A 94 13.40 25.99 -22.56
C ASP A 94 13.04 27.21 -23.43
N ALA A 95 12.58 28.32 -22.82
CA ALA A 95 12.29 29.56 -23.54
C ALA A 95 13.56 30.33 -23.94
N PHE A 96 14.64 30.22 -23.15
CA PHE A 96 15.93 30.85 -23.45
C PHE A 96 16.83 30.00 -24.37
N ASP A 97 16.58 28.69 -24.46
CA ASP A 97 17.32 27.77 -25.35
C ASP A 97 16.78 27.70 -26.79
N LYS A 98 15.76 28.51 -27.15
CA LYS A 98 15.30 28.63 -28.54
C LYS A 98 16.14 29.66 -29.31
N PRO A 99 16.82 29.30 -30.41
CA PRO A 99 17.55 30.26 -31.22
C PRO A 99 16.57 31.23 -31.92
N GLU A 100 16.85 32.52 -31.80
CA GLU A 100 16.08 33.62 -32.38
C GLU A 100 15.92 33.49 -33.90
N GLY A 101 14.75 33.88 -34.42
CA GLY A 101 14.64 34.33 -35.80
C GLY A 101 13.48 33.76 -36.61
N LYS A 102 12.29 34.35 -36.49
CA LYS A 102 11.43 34.59 -37.66
C LYS A 102 10.88 36.00 -37.61
N VAL A 103 11.52 36.89 -38.38
CA VAL A 103 11.00 38.20 -38.75
C VAL A 103 9.81 37.97 -39.68
N TRP A 104 8.60 38.27 -39.21
CA TRP A 104 7.43 38.33 -40.08
C TRP A 104 7.44 39.69 -40.77
N THR A 105 7.87 39.75 -42.03
CA THR A 105 7.68 40.93 -42.85
C THR A 105 6.22 40.98 -43.33
N GLU A 106 5.46 41.93 -42.80
CA GLU A 106 4.14 42.31 -43.29
C GLU A 106 4.29 42.90 -44.70
N LYS A 107 3.60 42.32 -45.69
CA LYS A 107 3.46 42.93 -47.01
C LYS A 107 2.02 43.42 -47.20
N LYS A 108 1.97 44.69 -47.56
CA LYS A 108 0.84 45.56 -47.92
C LYS A 108 -0.12 44.95 -48.91
#